data_AF-A0A150APK2-F1
#
_entry.id   AF-A0A150APK2-F1
#
_cell.length_a   1.000
_cell.length_b   1.000
_cell.length_c   1.000
_cell.angle_alpha   90.00
_cell.angle_beta   90.00
_cell.angle_gamma   90.00
#
_symmetry.space_group_name_H-M   'P 1'
#
loop_
_entity.id
_entity.type
_entity.pdbx_description
1 polymer ?
#
loop_
_entity_poly.entity_id
_entity_poly.type
_entity_poly.pdbx_seq_one_letter_code
_entity_poly.pdbx_strand_id
1 'polypeptide(L)'
;MKYFFLLIALITCTSPFIQGQDIKAPPYFLEFMEKNPKKFHMTYHDTEGKLIKWNDEQLSNVNGLVYWLFALEYVRQVENNNFSATERVPLEDVTRFDASSNKMKVWNDYLNQTRKLLNKKVRMREIVSGIINFGNDANGDYMISRLGLDSVMSSVQTFQMYNTTALFPFSSANIYIHNPYQIPHQEFVNEIKSENVNEFRKHTYALFDTLVNDSLGLKTDSFEFVPGKHKEYAILLSDRMPLGLVSDFNILMQKINERSFFKGGMEKEWYKTVEEPLMASKIMQERYKHCGRLVYSTVNTVVISMYATFQNGKKAHLTATFEDLTETEHIDLALSINDFGFSLLENPEYLKKVQDKVNLIRMKK
;
A
#
# COMPACT_ATOMS: atom_id res chain seq x y z
N MET A 1 19.87 -14.89 2.12
CA MET A 1 18.50 -15.09 2.65
C MET A 1 18.19 -14.24 3.90
N LYS A 2 19.03 -14.20 4.95
CA LYS A 2 18.84 -13.28 6.10
C LYS A 2 18.75 -11.78 5.71
N TYR A 3 19.39 -11.38 4.61
CA TYR A 3 19.40 -10.00 4.12
C TYR A 3 18.11 -9.55 3.41
N PHE A 4 17.35 -10.47 2.77
CA PHE A 4 16.09 -10.13 2.08
C PHE A 4 14.99 -9.76 3.08
N PHE A 5 14.92 -10.48 4.20
CA PHE A 5 13.98 -10.20 5.28
C PHE A 5 14.29 -8.89 6.02
N LEU A 6 15.57 -8.50 6.14
CA LEU A 6 15.97 -7.23 6.76
C LEU A 6 15.56 -6.01 5.92
N LEU A 7 15.43 -6.19 4.60
CA LEU A 7 15.22 -5.12 3.62
C LEU A 7 13.78 -4.60 3.60
N ILE A 8 12.78 -5.48 3.77
CA ILE A 8 11.34 -5.11 3.90
C ILE A 8 11.08 -4.25 5.15
N ALA A 9 11.85 -4.45 6.22
CA ALA A 9 11.76 -3.63 7.43
C ALA A 9 12.27 -2.20 7.22
N LEU A 10 13.29 -1.98 6.36
CA LEU A 10 13.84 -0.65 6.07
C LEU A 10 12.90 0.23 5.22
N ILE A 11 12.06 -0.40 4.38
CA ILE A 11 11.15 0.29 3.45
C ILE A 11 9.99 1.00 4.18
N THR A 12 9.57 0.48 5.34
CA THR A 12 8.46 1.01 6.17
C THR A 12 8.94 1.79 7.41
N CYS A 13 10.14 1.49 7.93
CA CYS A 13 10.71 2.12 9.14
C CYS A 13 11.28 3.53 8.95
N THR A 14 11.51 4.03 7.74
CA THR A 14 12.02 5.40 7.57
C THR A 14 10.95 6.47 7.82
N SER A 15 9.68 6.09 7.95
CA SER A 15 8.54 7.00 8.05
C SER A 15 8.51 7.90 9.31
N PRO A 16 8.91 7.45 10.53
CA PRO A 16 9.03 8.38 11.66
C PRO A 16 10.41 9.05 11.74
N PHE A 17 11.39 8.58 10.96
CA PHE A 17 12.80 8.95 11.09
C PHE A 17 13.39 9.56 9.81
N ILE A 18 12.61 10.33 9.05
CA ILE A 18 13.19 11.41 8.25
C ILE A 18 13.63 12.52 9.23
N GLN A 19 14.66 12.22 10.03
CA GLN A 19 15.38 13.19 10.84
C GLN A 19 16.40 13.87 9.93
N GLY A 20 16.04 15.04 9.40
CA GLY A 20 17.01 16.05 8.98
C GLY A 20 17.93 15.73 7.80
N GLN A 21 17.72 14.64 7.07
CA GLN A 21 18.49 14.38 5.86
C GLN A 21 17.84 15.07 4.66
N ASP A 22 18.67 15.73 3.85
CA ASP A 22 18.26 16.23 2.53
C ASP A 22 17.76 15.06 1.69
N ILE A 23 16.56 15.20 1.12
CA ILE A 23 16.03 14.23 0.16
C ILE A 23 16.98 14.24 -1.04
N LYS A 24 17.64 13.10 -1.27
CA LYS A 24 18.57 12.95 -2.39
C LYS A 24 17.84 12.27 -3.54
N ALA A 25 17.77 12.97 -4.67
CA ALA A 25 17.28 12.43 -5.92
C ALA A 25 17.98 11.09 -6.25
N PRO A 26 17.26 9.95 -6.31
CA PRO A 26 17.89 8.67 -6.57
C PRO A 26 18.24 8.57 -8.07
N PRO A 27 19.53 8.45 -8.44
CA PRO A 27 19.94 8.41 -9.84
C PRO A 27 19.43 7.15 -10.56
N TYR A 28 19.27 6.04 -9.83
CA TYR A 28 18.87 4.74 -10.36
C TYR A 28 17.51 4.75 -11.07
N PHE A 29 16.53 5.53 -10.60
CA PHE A 29 15.21 5.57 -11.23
C PHE A 29 15.25 6.08 -12.68
N LEU A 30 16.11 7.06 -12.99
CA LEU A 30 16.24 7.59 -14.34
C LEU A 30 16.81 6.55 -15.31
N GLU A 31 17.78 5.76 -14.84
CA GLU A 31 18.38 4.66 -15.60
C GLU A 31 17.39 3.50 -15.77
N PHE A 32 16.71 3.12 -14.69
CA PHE A 32 15.67 2.08 -14.71
C PHE A 32 14.58 2.41 -15.71
N MET A 33 14.02 3.63 -15.67
CA MET A 33 12.96 4.06 -16.58
C MET A 33 13.41 4.00 -18.05
N GLU A 34 14.66 4.38 -18.33
CA GLU A 34 15.21 4.31 -19.69
C GLU A 34 15.33 2.88 -20.21
N LYS A 35 15.88 1.99 -19.37
CA LYS A 35 16.16 0.60 -19.74
C LYS A 35 14.90 -0.26 -19.77
N ASN A 36 13.92 0.06 -18.92
CA ASN A 36 12.74 -0.76 -18.67
C ASN A 36 11.41 0.00 -18.90
N PRO A 37 11.17 0.58 -20.10
CA PRO A 37 10.01 1.43 -20.36
C PRO A 37 8.65 0.73 -20.31
N LYS A 38 8.63 -0.61 -20.22
CA LYS A 38 7.42 -1.43 -20.06
C LYS A 38 7.15 -1.83 -18.61
N LYS A 39 8.13 -1.69 -17.70
CA LYS A 39 8.02 -2.13 -16.31
C LYS A 39 7.52 -1.05 -15.35
N PHE A 40 7.09 0.11 -15.87
CA PHE A 40 6.57 1.17 -15.01
C PHE A 40 5.39 1.90 -15.63
N HIS A 41 4.51 2.36 -14.75
CA HIS A 41 3.34 3.18 -15.05
C HIS A 41 3.37 4.36 -14.08
N MET A 42 3.12 5.56 -14.57
CA MET A 42 3.28 6.77 -13.75
C MET A 42 2.40 7.92 -14.23
N THR A 43 1.76 8.58 -13.27
CA THR A 43 1.17 9.90 -13.43
C THR A 43 1.70 10.83 -12.34
N TYR A 44 2.17 12.00 -12.74
CA TYR A 44 2.46 13.12 -11.87
C TYR A 44 1.70 14.34 -12.35
N HIS A 45 1.12 15.11 -11.44
CA HIS A 45 0.48 16.39 -11.74
C HIS A 45 0.66 17.40 -10.61
N ASP A 46 0.86 18.68 -10.94
CA ASP A 46 0.85 19.78 -9.98
C ASP A 46 -0.01 20.98 -10.43
N THR A 47 -0.32 21.87 -9.48
CA THR A 47 -1.14 23.08 -9.73
C THR A 47 -0.43 24.13 -10.58
N GLU A 48 0.83 23.94 -10.94
CA GLU A 48 1.58 24.80 -11.86
C GLU A 48 1.50 24.29 -13.31
N GLY A 49 0.73 23.23 -13.56
CA GLY A 49 0.50 22.66 -14.87
C GLY A 49 1.57 21.64 -15.31
N LYS A 50 2.47 21.22 -14.42
CA LYS A 50 3.44 20.16 -14.75
C LYS A 50 2.72 18.83 -14.77
N LEU A 51 2.92 18.09 -15.86
CA LEU A 51 2.28 16.80 -16.11
C LEU A 51 3.30 15.81 -16.63
N ILE A 52 3.38 14.63 -16.00
CA ILE A 52 4.09 13.47 -16.52
C ILE A 52 3.08 12.33 -16.60
N LYS A 53 3.00 11.71 -17.77
CA LYS A 53 2.15 10.54 -18.04
C LYS A 53 2.97 9.48 -18.78
N TRP A 54 3.01 8.28 -18.23
CA TRP A 54 3.67 7.14 -18.87
C TRP A 54 2.91 5.85 -18.56
N ASN A 55 2.44 5.16 -19.60
CA ASN A 55 1.58 3.96 -19.52
C ASN A 55 0.41 4.12 -18.52
N ASP A 56 -0.03 5.32 -18.19
CA ASP A 56 -0.92 5.57 -17.06
C ASP A 56 -2.37 5.14 -17.30
N GLU A 57 -2.75 4.98 -18.57
CA GLU A 57 -4.04 4.47 -19.02
C GLU A 57 -3.97 2.98 -19.44
N GLN A 58 -2.87 2.29 -19.12
CA GLN A 58 -2.75 0.83 -19.25
C GLN A 58 -2.99 0.17 -17.89
N LEU A 59 -3.66 -0.98 -17.89
CA LEU A 59 -3.81 -1.79 -16.68
C LEU A 59 -2.43 -2.19 -16.14
N SER A 60 -2.18 -1.90 -14.87
CA SER A 60 -0.99 -2.30 -14.15
C SER A 60 -1.35 -2.89 -12.79
N ASN A 61 -0.38 -3.52 -12.13
CA ASN A 61 -0.60 -4.09 -10.82
C ASN A 61 -0.66 -3.00 -9.73
N VAL A 62 -1.88 -2.63 -9.33
CA VAL A 62 -2.12 -1.55 -8.37
C VAL A 62 -1.99 -2.00 -6.91
N ASN A 63 -1.86 -3.30 -6.64
CA ASN A 63 -1.47 -3.85 -5.33
C ASN A 63 -2.13 -3.11 -4.14
N GLY A 64 -1.33 -2.66 -3.16
CA GLY A 64 -1.77 -1.93 -1.98
C GLY A 64 -2.31 -0.51 -2.23
N LEU A 65 -2.33 0.01 -3.47
CA LEU A 65 -2.98 1.30 -3.74
C LEU A 65 -4.47 1.26 -3.39
N VAL A 66 -5.10 0.08 -3.47
CA VAL A 66 -6.51 -0.13 -3.09
C VAL A 66 -6.79 0.20 -1.62
N TYR A 67 -5.76 0.22 -0.77
CA TYR A 67 -5.90 0.59 0.64
C TYR A 67 -6.26 2.06 0.86
N TRP A 68 -6.08 2.93 -0.14
CA TRP A 68 -6.69 4.26 -0.11
C TRP A 68 -8.21 4.19 -0.01
N LEU A 69 -8.84 3.23 -0.69
CA LEU A 69 -10.28 3.03 -0.64
C LEU A 69 -10.73 2.54 0.73
N PHE A 70 -9.92 1.72 1.41
CA PHE A 70 -10.21 1.21 2.74
C PHE A 70 -10.18 2.34 3.77
N ALA A 71 -9.18 3.22 3.68
CA ALA A 71 -9.07 4.39 4.55
C ALA A 71 -10.22 5.39 4.30
N LEU A 72 -10.60 5.61 3.04
CA LEU A 72 -11.71 6.50 2.70
C LEU A 72 -13.05 5.93 3.19
N GLU A 73 -13.27 4.63 3.01
CA GLU A 73 -14.47 3.96 3.49
C GLU A 73 -14.56 3.99 5.02
N TYR A 74 -13.44 3.73 5.72
CA TYR A 74 -13.36 3.90 7.17
C TYR A 74 -13.79 5.30 7.63
N VAL A 75 -13.20 6.34 7.03
CA VAL A 75 -13.51 7.73 7.41
C VAL A 75 -14.98 8.08 7.11
N ARG A 76 -15.53 7.60 5.99
CA ARG A 76 -16.94 7.76 5.65
C ARG A 76 -17.85 7.08 6.67
N GLN A 77 -17.50 5.89 7.13
CA GLN A 77 -18.30 5.17 8.12
C GLN A 77 -18.18 5.76 9.53
N VAL A 78 -17.03 6.34 9.91
CA VAL A 78 -16.91 7.12 11.14
C VAL A 78 -17.82 8.34 11.11
N GLU A 79 -17.84 9.09 10.00
CA GLU A 79 -18.73 10.25 9.83
C GLU A 79 -20.22 9.87 9.94
N ASN A 80 -20.59 8.71 9.39
CA ASN A 80 -21.96 8.19 9.45
C ASN A 80 -22.30 7.52 10.79
N ASN A 81 -21.43 7.58 11.80
CA ASN A 81 -21.58 6.94 13.12
C ASN A 81 -21.71 5.41 13.08
N ASN A 82 -21.30 4.77 11.98
CA ASN A 82 -21.24 3.30 11.89
C ASN A 82 -20.00 2.75 12.62
N PHE A 83 -18.98 3.58 12.82
CA PHE A 83 -17.74 3.24 13.49
C PHE A 83 -17.31 4.32 14.48
N SER A 84 -16.73 3.90 15.60
CA SER A 84 -16.04 4.83 16.49
C SER A 84 -14.55 4.80 16.23
N ALA A 85 -13.96 5.94 15.87
CA ALA A 85 -12.52 6.06 15.69
C ALA A 85 -11.71 5.84 16.99
N THR A 86 -12.36 5.97 18.14
CA THR A 86 -11.75 5.77 19.47
C THR A 86 -11.96 4.36 20.01
N GLU A 87 -12.72 3.52 19.31
CA GLU A 87 -12.89 2.11 19.64
C GLU A 87 -11.53 1.43 19.77
N ARG A 88 -11.36 0.68 20.85
CA ARG A 88 -10.14 -0.10 21.13
C ARG A 88 -10.40 -1.58 20.87
N VAL A 89 -9.60 -2.14 19.98
CA VAL A 89 -9.65 -3.52 19.55
C VAL A 89 -8.49 -4.29 20.17
N PRO A 90 -8.71 -5.50 20.70
CA PRO A 90 -7.64 -6.46 20.99
C PRO A 90 -6.68 -6.63 19.81
N LEU A 91 -5.37 -6.51 20.03
CA LEU A 91 -4.40 -6.71 18.95
C LEU A 91 -4.48 -8.15 18.39
N GLU A 92 -4.83 -9.12 19.23
CA GLU A 92 -5.03 -10.52 18.84
C GLU A 92 -6.09 -10.71 17.74
N ASP A 93 -7.11 -9.84 17.72
CA ASP A 93 -8.15 -9.85 16.69
C ASP A 93 -7.61 -9.47 15.30
N VAL A 94 -6.51 -8.73 15.26
CA VAL A 94 -5.82 -8.37 14.02
C VAL A 94 -4.77 -9.43 13.67
N THR A 95 -4.05 -9.95 14.66
CA THR A 95 -2.95 -10.91 14.41
C THR A 95 -3.41 -12.27 13.91
N ARG A 96 -4.69 -12.65 14.09
CA ARG A 96 -5.24 -13.86 13.44
C ARG A 96 -5.12 -13.86 11.91
N PHE A 97 -5.04 -12.66 11.31
CA PHE A 97 -4.82 -12.51 9.87
C PHE A 97 -3.33 -12.45 9.50
N ASP A 98 -2.38 -12.49 10.45
CA ASP A 98 -0.96 -12.31 10.13
C ASP A 98 -0.37 -13.55 9.45
N ALA A 99 0.05 -13.37 8.20
CA ALA A 99 0.75 -14.37 7.40
C ALA A 99 2.25 -14.49 7.77
N SER A 100 2.59 -14.35 9.05
CA SER A 100 3.98 -14.21 9.55
C SER A 100 4.76 -13.09 8.85
N SER A 101 4.11 -11.95 8.64
CA SER A 101 4.69 -10.84 7.88
C SER A 101 5.65 -10.00 8.72
N ASN A 102 6.76 -9.56 8.12
CA ASN A 102 7.62 -8.55 8.77
C ASN A 102 6.90 -7.22 8.97
N LYS A 103 5.88 -6.93 8.16
CA LYS A 103 5.06 -5.71 8.27
C LYS A 103 4.29 -5.66 9.59
N MET A 104 3.75 -6.80 10.05
CA MET A 104 3.12 -6.92 11.37
C MET A 104 4.10 -6.61 12.49
N LYS A 105 5.30 -7.19 12.44
CA LYS A 105 6.34 -6.93 13.43
C LYS A 105 6.69 -5.43 13.51
N VAL A 106 6.95 -4.80 12.36
CA VAL A 106 7.32 -3.38 12.30
C VAL A 106 6.19 -2.49 12.82
N TRP A 107 4.95 -2.75 12.44
CA TRP A 107 3.81 -1.99 12.93
C TRP A 107 3.62 -2.17 14.46
N ASN A 108 3.76 -3.39 14.98
CA ASN A 108 3.69 -3.64 16.42
C ASN A 108 4.83 -2.91 17.18
N ASP A 109 6.05 -2.94 16.66
CA ASP A 109 7.17 -2.18 17.23
C ASP A 109 6.85 -0.66 17.28
N TYR A 110 6.29 -0.11 16.20
CA TYR A 110 5.81 1.28 16.16
C TYR A 110 4.73 1.57 17.20
N LEU A 111 3.72 0.71 17.33
CA LEU A 111 2.64 0.89 18.31
C LEU A 111 3.17 0.92 19.75
N ASN A 112 4.17 0.08 20.06
CA ASN A 112 4.80 0.05 21.37
C ASN A 112 5.65 1.30 21.63
N GLN A 113 6.51 1.66 20.68
CA GLN A 113 7.39 2.84 20.80
C GLN A 113 6.60 4.15 20.95
N THR A 114 5.46 4.25 20.26
CA THR A 114 4.58 5.44 20.32
C THR A 114 3.49 5.36 21.39
N ARG A 115 3.49 4.30 22.23
CA ARG A 115 2.51 4.08 23.31
C ARG A 115 1.05 4.07 22.82
N LYS A 116 0.82 3.63 21.59
CA LYS A 116 -0.50 3.49 20.97
C LYS A 116 -1.18 2.16 21.33
N LEU A 117 -0.39 1.14 21.68
CA LEU A 117 -0.86 -0.12 22.24
C LEU A 117 -1.04 0.02 23.76
N LEU A 118 -2.29 0.00 24.25
CA LEU A 118 -2.59 0.04 25.68
C LEU A 118 -3.40 -1.19 26.09
N ASN A 119 -2.95 -1.90 27.12
CA ASN A 119 -3.59 -3.15 27.61
C ASN A 119 -3.83 -4.16 26.47
N LYS A 120 -2.84 -4.34 25.59
CA LYS A 120 -2.92 -5.17 24.37
C LYS A 120 -4.03 -4.76 23.40
N LYS A 121 -4.56 -3.54 23.50
CA LYS A 121 -5.57 -2.99 22.61
C LYS A 121 -5.08 -1.77 21.85
N VAL A 122 -5.46 -1.70 20.59
CA VAL A 122 -5.12 -0.64 19.64
C VAL A 122 -6.39 0.07 19.19
N ARG A 123 -6.31 1.38 18.86
CA ARG A 123 -7.49 2.08 18.34
C ARG A 123 -7.72 1.71 16.88
N MET A 124 -8.98 1.69 16.44
CA MET A 124 -9.35 1.41 15.03
C MET A 124 -8.54 2.24 14.02
N ARG A 125 -8.35 3.54 14.29
CA ARG A 125 -7.55 4.40 13.39
C ARG A 125 -6.11 3.93 13.21
N GLU A 126 -5.52 3.31 14.23
CA GLU A 126 -4.11 2.89 14.16
C GLU A 126 -3.96 1.61 13.33
N ILE A 127 -5.04 0.83 13.22
CA ILE A 127 -5.14 -0.30 12.30
C ILE A 127 -5.13 0.24 10.87
N VAL A 128 -5.99 1.22 10.56
CA VAL A 128 -6.03 1.89 9.24
C VAL A 128 -4.70 2.60 8.93
N SER A 129 -4.13 3.33 9.89
CA SER A 129 -2.79 3.92 9.76
C SER A 129 -1.72 2.86 9.50
N GLY A 130 -1.86 1.67 10.09
CA GLY A 130 -0.98 0.53 9.85
C GLY A 130 -1.03 0.03 8.39
N ILE A 131 -2.20 0.10 7.77
CA ILE A 131 -2.34 -0.21 6.34
C ILE A 131 -1.60 0.84 5.50
N ILE A 132 -1.86 2.12 5.73
CA ILE A 132 -1.33 3.21 4.90
C ILE A 132 0.19 3.40 5.08
N ASN A 133 0.66 3.42 6.32
CA ASN A 133 2.04 3.78 6.63
C ASN A 133 3.01 2.58 6.66
N PHE A 134 2.49 1.36 6.80
CA PHE A 134 3.29 0.14 6.90
C PHE A 134 2.92 -0.93 5.87
N GLY A 135 1.87 -0.72 5.08
CA GLY A 135 1.39 -1.70 4.10
C GLY A 135 0.97 -3.03 4.73
N ASN A 136 0.57 -3.03 6.02
CA ASN A 136 0.30 -4.24 6.79
C ASN A 136 -1.00 -4.91 6.31
N ASP A 137 -0.86 -6.07 5.67
CA ASP A 137 -1.97 -6.79 5.04
C ASP A 137 -2.94 -7.39 6.05
N ALA A 138 -2.47 -7.82 7.23
CA ALA A 138 -3.34 -8.32 8.30
C ALA A 138 -4.29 -7.22 8.81
N ASN A 139 -3.82 -5.96 8.84
CA ASN A 139 -4.68 -4.83 9.14
C ASN A 139 -5.71 -4.64 8.02
N GLY A 140 -5.34 -4.84 6.76
CA GLY A 140 -6.23 -4.79 5.60
C GLY A 140 -7.39 -5.78 5.72
N ASP A 141 -7.08 -7.06 5.94
CA ASP A 141 -8.08 -8.11 6.12
C ASP A 141 -8.96 -7.86 7.35
N TYR A 142 -8.36 -7.47 8.48
CA TYR A 142 -9.14 -7.09 9.64
C TYR A 142 -10.10 -5.94 9.32
N MET A 143 -9.67 -4.92 8.58
CA MET A 143 -10.56 -3.83 8.17
C MET A 143 -11.68 -4.29 7.23
N ILE A 144 -11.44 -5.26 6.34
CA ILE A 144 -12.52 -5.88 5.54
C ILE A 144 -13.55 -6.54 6.47
N SER A 145 -13.10 -7.30 7.48
CA SER A 145 -13.99 -7.99 8.42
C SER A 145 -14.86 -7.02 9.22
N ARG A 146 -14.33 -5.82 9.49
CA ARG A 146 -15.02 -4.78 10.24
C ARG A 146 -15.94 -3.94 9.36
N LEU A 147 -15.41 -3.31 8.32
CA LEU A 147 -16.17 -2.41 7.43
C LEU A 147 -17.30 -3.11 6.69
N GLY A 148 -17.19 -4.44 6.54
CA GLY A 148 -18.06 -5.27 5.72
C GLY A 148 -17.53 -5.38 4.30
N LEU A 149 -17.51 -6.62 3.79
CA LEU A 149 -17.02 -6.91 2.45
C LEU A 149 -17.75 -6.09 1.38
N ASP A 150 -19.08 -6.01 1.46
CA ASP A 150 -19.89 -5.24 0.51
C ASP A 150 -19.54 -3.75 0.52
N SER A 151 -19.31 -3.17 1.70
CA SER A 151 -18.89 -1.78 1.85
C SER A 151 -17.54 -1.54 1.16
N VAL A 152 -16.57 -2.42 1.40
CA VAL A 152 -15.24 -2.33 0.77
C VAL A 152 -15.35 -2.49 -0.75
N MET A 153 -16.15 -3.42 -1.25
CA MET A 153 -16.35 -3.58 -2.71
C MET A 153 -17.04 -2.37 -3.33
N SER A 154 -18.07 -1.84 -2.67
CA SER A 154 -18.80 -0.66 -3.13
C SER A 154 -17.95 0.62 -3.12
N SER A 155 -16.84 0.64 -2.37
CA SER A 155 -15.91 1.77 -2.36
C SER A 155 -15.32 2.06 -3.74
N VAL A 156 -15.13 1.03 -4.58
CA VAL A 156 -14.68 1.18 -5.97
C VAL A 156 -15.66 2.05 -6.75
N GLN A 157 -16.96 1.81 -6.60
CA GLN A 157 -17.99 2.62 -7.25
C GLN A 157 -18.11 4.00 -6.59
N THR A 158 -18.14 4.04 -5.26
CA THR A 158 -18.29 5.27 -4.46
C THR A 158 -17.21 6.30 -4.79
N PHE A 159 -15.97 5.86 -4.96
CA PHE A 159 -14.82 6.71 -5.28
C PHE A 159 -14.45 6.72 -6.75
N GLN A 160 -15.31 6.18 -7.62
CA GLN A 160 -15.21 6.23 -9.10
C GLN A 160 -13.95 5.54 -9.66
N MET A 161 -13.52 4.44 -9.05
CA MET A 161 -12.35 3.65 -9.42
C MET A 161 -12.70 2.51 -10.39
N TYR A 162 -13.55 2.77 -11.38
CA TYR A 162 -14.23 1.74 -12.18
C TYR A 162 -13.31 0.79 -12.96
N ASN A 163 -12.07 1.18 -13.23
CA ASN A 163 -11.08 0.32 -13.90
C ASN A 163 -10.30 -0.59 -12.94
N THR A 164 -10.58 -0.53 -11.64
CA THR A 164 -9.95 -1.41 -10.65
C THR A 164 -10.63 -2.77 -10.67
N THR A 165 -9.85 -3.85 -10.81
CA THR A 165 -10.39 -5.21 -10.78
C THR A 165 -10.83 -5.60 -9.36
N ALA A 166 -11.59 -6.69 -9.25
CA ALA A 166 -12.17 -7.11 -7.99
C ALA A 166 -11.11 -7.27 -6.89
N LEU A 167 -11.42 -6.66 -5.74
CA LEU A 167 -10.61 -6.71 -4.53
C LEU A 167 -10.75 -8.07 -3.86
N PHE A 168 -9.84 -8.39 -2.94
CA PHE A 168 -9.91 -9.58 -2.08
C PHE A 168 -9.02 -9.37 -0.83
N PRO A 169 -9.19 -10.18 0.23
CA PRO A 169 -8.36 -10.11 1.43
C PRO A 169 -6.92 -10.55 1.15
N PHE A 170 -5.98 -9.61 1.16
CA PHE A 170 -4.59 -9.84 0.77
C PHE A 170 -3.83 -10.71 1.77
N SER A 171 -4.10 -10.56 3.06
CA SER A 171 -3.40 -11.37 4.06
C SER A 171 -3.83 -12.84 3.96
N SER A 172 -5.12 -13.08 3.80
CA SER A 172 -5.70 -14.41 3.59
C SER A 172 -5.19 -15.00 2.28
N ALA A 173 -5.06 -14.22 1.21
CA ALA A 173 -4.46 -14.68 -0.04
C ALA A 173 -2.99 -15.10 0.18
N ASN A 174 -2.24 -14.33 0.97
CA ASN A 174 -0.87 -14.65 1.32
C ASN A 174 -0.78 -15.90 2.22
N ILE A 175 -1.71 -16.12 3.15
CA ILE A 175 -1.78 -17.38 3.91
C ILE A 175 -2.10 -18.54 2.96
N TYR A 176 -3.08 -18.37 2.06
CA TYR A 176 -3.52 -19.39 1.12
C TYR A 176 -2.38 -19.90 0.22
N ILE A 177 -1.63 -18.99 -0.41
CA ILE A 177 -0.48 -19.36 -1.26
C ILE A 177 0.69 -19.99 -0.48
N HIS A 178 0.68 -19.92 0.86
CA HIS A 178 1.68 -20.57 1.72
C HIS A 178 1.26 -21.96 2.18
N ASN A 179 0.30 -22.59 1.50
CA ASN A 179 -0.11 -23.98 1.72
C ASN A 179 -0.53 -24.27 3.17
N PRO A 180 -1.57 -23.59 3.68
CA PRO A 180 -2.02 -23.75 5.06
C PRO A 180 -2.59 -25.15 5.32
N TYR A 181 -2.87 -25.92 4.26
CA TYR A 181 -3.39 -27.29 4.32
C TYR A 181 -2.29 -28.37 4.24
N GLN A 182 -1.02 -27.97 4.16
CA GLN A 182 0.15 -28.87 4.14
C GLN A 182 0.10 -29.92 3.01
N ILE A 183 -0.47 -29.56 1.86
CA ILE A 183 -0.49 -30.38 0.64
C ILE A 183 0.95 -30.64 0.16
N PRO A 184 1.29 -31.81 -0.43
CA PRO A 184 2.60 -32.03 -1.01
C PRO A 184 3.03 -30.90 -1.95
N HIS A 185 4.25 -30.40 -1.77
CA HIS A 185 4.69 -29.13 -2.38
C HIS A 185 4.45 -29.00 -3.89
N GLN A 186 4.83 -30.02 -4.67
CA GLN A 186 4.68 -29.97 -6.13
C GLN A 186 3.20 -30.02 -6.56
N GLU A 187 2.39 -30.78 -5.83
CA GLU A 187 0.95 -30.86 -6.04
C GLU A 187 0.30 -29.50 -5.77
N PHE A 188 0.61 -28.90 -4.62
CA PHE A 188 0.13 -27.57 -4.24
C PHE A 188 0.50 -26.49 -5.27
N VAL A 189 1.76 -26.43 -5.71
CA VAL A 189 2.21 -25.44 -6.70
C VAL A 189 1.48 -25.62 -8.03
N ASN A 190 1.24 -26.88 -8.45
CA ASN A 190 0.50 -27.16 -9.68
C ASN A 190 -0.97 -26.77 -9.57
N GLU A 191 -1.60 -27.05 -8.43
CA GLU A 191 -2.99 -26.69 -8.13
C GLU A 191 -3.19 -25.16 -8.19
N ILE A 192 -2.39 -24.39 -7.46
CA ILE A 192 -2.48 -22.92 -7.49
C ILE A 192 -2.22 -22.36 -8.89
N LYS A 193 -1.31 -22.96 -9.67
CA LYS A 193 -1.06 -22.55 -11.06
C LYS A 193 -2.23 -22.85 -11.99
N SER A 194 -2.99 -23.93 -11.76
CA SER A 194 -4.16 -24.25 -12.58
C SER A 194 -5.42 -23.49 -12.18
N GLU A 195 -5.48 -22.94 -10.97
CA GLU A 195 -6.59 -22.08 -10.55
C GLU A 195 -6.68 -20.81 -11.40
N ASN A 196 -7.88 -20.54 -11.92
CA ASN A 196 -8.17 -19.23 -12.47
C ASN A 196 -8.40 -18.20 -11.35
N VAL A 197 -8.39 -16.91 -11.70
CA VAL A 197 -8.47 -15.81 -10.72
C VAL A 197 -9.76 -15.82 -9.88
N ASN A 198 -10.88 -16.32 -10.41
CA ASN A 198 -12.15 -16.37 -9.67
C ASN A 198 -12.16 -17.53 -8.67
N GLU A 199 -11.60 -18.68 -9.01
CA GLU A 199 -11.41 -19.81 -8.10
C GLU A 199 -10.47 -19.43 -6.96
N PHE A 200 -9.33 -18.83 -7.29
CA PHE A 200 -8.37 -18.32 -6.31
C PHE A 200 -9.01 -17.36 -5.31
N ARG A 201 -9.80 -16.39 -5.81
CA ARG A 201 -10.54 -15.45 -4.96
C ARG A 201 -11.55 -16.17 -4.07
N LYS A 202 -12.29 -17.14 -4.62
CA LYS A 202 -13.25 -17.93 -3.84
C LYS A 202 -12.58 -18.67 -2.68
N HIS A 203 -11.43 -19.31 -2.92
CA HIS A 203 -10.67 -19.99 -1.86
C HIS A 203 -10.09 -19.00 -0.85
N THR A 204 -9.62 -17.84 -1.31
CA THR A 204 -9.17 -16.75 -0.44
C THR A 204 -10.30 -16.26 0.48
N TYR A 205 -11.51 -16.08 -0.04
CA TYR A 205 -12.68 -15.69 0.75
C TYR A 205 -13.08 -16.76 1.77
N ALA A 206 -13.08 -18.03 1.37
CA ALA A 206 -13.38 -19.12 2.29
C ALA A 206 -12.38 -19.19 3.47
N LEU A 207 -11.09 -18.96 3.19
CA LEU A 207 -10.07 -18.85 4.23
C LEU A 207 -10.27 -17.60 5.09
N PHE A 208 -10.55 -16.46 4.48
CA PHE A 208 -10.84 -15.22 5.19
C PHE A 208 -12.03 -15.40 6.17
N ASP A 209 -13.14 -15.97 5.72
CA ASP A 209 -14.31 -16.26 6.56
C ASP A 209 -13.97 -17.21 7.70
N THR A 210 -13.10 -18.19 7.43
CA THR A 210 -12.61 -19.10 8.47
C THR A 210 -11.81 -18.33 9.53
N LEU A 211 -10.91 -17.44 9.12
CA LEU A 211 -10.09 -16.63 10.03
C LEU A 211 -10.93 -15.63 10.83
N VAL A 212 -11.93 -15.00 10.20
CA VAL A 212 -12.89 -14.11 10.90
C VAL A 212 -13.59 -14.83 12.05
N ASN A 213 -13.92 -16.10 11.88
CA ASN A 213 -14.62 -16.92 12.87
C ASN A 213 -13.66 -17.71 13.80
N ASP A 214 -12.34 -17.59 13.64
CA ASP A 214 -11.34 -18.32 14.42
C ASP A 214 -11.06 -17.64 15.77
N SER A 215 -12.10 -17.54 16.60
CA SER A 215 -12.04 -16.91 17.92
C SER A 215 -11.05 -17.57 18.90
N LEU A 216 -10.69 -18.84 18.65
CA LEU A 216 -9.75 -19.60 19.47
C LEU A 216 -8.33 -19.64 18.87
N GLY A 217 -8.11 -19.05 17.69
CA GLY A 217 -6.82 -19.04 17.01
C GLY A 217 -6.35 -20.41 16.51
N LEU A 218 -7.24 -21.41 16.41
CA LEU A 218 -6.85 -22.79 16.06
C LEU A 218 -6.27 -22.89 14.65
N LYS A 219 -6.76 -22.07 13.71
CA LYS A 219 -6.27 -22.03 12.35
C LYS A 219 -5.00 -21.19 12.26
N THR A 220 -4.96 -20.05 12.93
CA THR A 220 -3.74 -19.23 13.00
C THR A 220 -2.58 -20.00 13.63
N ASP A 221 -2.81 -20.73 14.72
CA ASP A 221 -1.78 -21.51 15.42
C ASP A 221 -1.29 -22.72 14.60
N SER A 222 -2.13 -23.24 13.70
CA SER A 222 -1.77 -24.35 12.82
C SER A 222 -1.00 -23.93 11.56
N PHE A 223 -0.98 -22.63 11.25
CA PHE A 223 -0.31 -22.11 10.06
C PHE A 223 1.21 -22.07 10.27
N GLU A 224 1.94 -22.77 9.40
CA GLU A 224 3.40 -22.76 9.40
C GLU A 224 3.93 -22.00 8.18
N PHE A 225 4.52 -20.84 8.41
CA PHE A 225 5.23 -20.11 7.37
C PHE A 225 6.58 -20.77 7.11
N VAL A 226 6.87 -21.11 5.85
CA VAL A 226 8.13 -21.75 5.42
C VAL A 226 9.00 -20.73 4.65
N PRO A 227 9.99 -20.06 5.30
CA PRO A 227 10.73 -18.96 4.69
C PRO A 227 11.48 -19.34 3.41
N GLY A 228 11.96 -20.59 3.31
CA GLY A 228 12.69 -21.08 2.15
C GLY A 228 11.84 -21.17 0.87
N LYS A 229 10.51 -21.22 0.99
CA LYS A 229 9.57 -21.30 -0.13
C LYS A 229 8.88 -19.97 -0.44
N HIS A 230 9.07 -18.96 0.41
CA HIS A 230 8.35 -17.69 0.33
C HIS A 230 8.47 -17.03 -1.05
N LYS A 231 9.68 -17.00 -1.63
CA LYS A 231 9.90 -16.37 -2.95
C LYS A 231 9.10 -17.07 -4.06
N GLU A 232 9.08 -18.40 -4.06
CA GLU A 232 8.33 -19.18 -5.03
C GLU A 232 6.82 -18.98 -4.86
N TYR A 233 6.34 -19.07 -3.63
CA TYR A 233 4.92 -18.93 -3.32
C TYR A 233 4.42 -17.51 -3.60
N ALA A 234 5.18 -16.47 -3.25
CA ALA A 234 4.81 -15.08 -3.50
C ALA A 234 4.64 -14.78 -5.00
N ILE A 235 5.38 -15.44 -5.89
CA ILE A 235 5.20 -15.31 -7.34
C ILE A 235 3.82 -15.84 -7.78
N LEU A 236 3.27 -16.85 -7.10
CA LEU A 236 1.93 -17.37 -7.39
C LEU A 236 0.84 -16.31 -7.14
N LEU A 237 1.10 -15.34 -6.27
CA LEU A 237 0.18 -14.25 -5.96
C LEU A 237 0.33 -13.07 -6.94
N SER A 238 1.52 -12.79 -7.48
CA SER A 238 1.81 -11.57 -8.25
C SER A 238 0.82 -11.31 -9.40
N ASP A 239 0.50 -12.34 -10.20
CA ASP A 239 -0.40 -12.22 -11.36
C ASP A 239 -1.90 -12.19 -10.99
N ARG A 240 -2.20 -12.35 -9.70
CA ARG A 240 -3.57 -12.40 -9.15
C ARG A 240 -3.93 -11.15 -8.37
N MET A 241 -2.97 -10.27 -8.13
CA MET A 241 -3.18 -9.00 -7.45
C MET A 241 -4.12 -8.08 -8.25
N PRO A 242 -4.85 -7.15 -7.58
CA PRO A 242 -5.72 -6.23 -8.29
C PRO A 242 -4.97 -5.41 -9.34
N LEU A 243 -5.61 -5.28 -10.50
CA LEU A 243 -5.16 -4.43 -11.59
C LEU A 243 -5.98 -3.15 -11.60
N GLY A 244 -5.41 -2.07 -12.11
CA GLY A 244 -6.09 -0.80 -12.28
C GLY A 244 -5.28 0.19 -13.10
N LEU A 245 -5.81 1.40 -13.27
CA LEU A 245 -5.12 2.48 -13.97
C LEU A 245 -4.42 3.39 -12.97
N VAL A 246 -3.14 3.68 -13.23
CA VAL A 246 -2.39 4.66 -12.43
C VAL A 246 -3.01 6.05 -12.50
N SER A 247 -3.60 6.41 -13.64
CA SER A 247 -4.32 7.67 -13.82
C SER A 247 -5.52 7.82 -12.87
N ASP A 248 -6.31 6.75 -12.69
CA ASP A 248 -7.47 6.75 -11.77
C ASP A 248 -7.02 7.00 -10.32
N PHE A 249 -5.97 6.31 -9.87
CA PHE A 249 -5.44 6.51 -8.52
C PHE A 249 -4.80 7.89 -8.35
N ASN A 250 -4.20 8.47 -9.40
CA ASN A 250 -3.71 9.84 -9.34
C ASN A 250 -4.85 10.86 -9.24
N ILE A 251 -5.98 10.63 -9.91
CA ILE A 251 -7.21 11.44 -9.77
C ILE A 251 -7.79 11.29 -8.36
N LEU A 252 -7.77 10.08 -7.78
CA LEU A 252 -8.15 9.86 -6.38
C LEU A 252 -7.27 10.71 -5.43
N MET A 253 -5.95 10.68 -5.63
CA MET A 253 -5.01 11.52 -4.88
C MET A 253 -5.28 13.01 -5.10
N GLN A 254 -5.72 13.40 -6.30
CA GLN A 254 -6.16 14.75 -6.60
C GLN A 254 -7.29 15.19 -5.67
N LYS A 255 -8.38 14.44 -5.70
CA LYS A 255 -9.58 14.75 -4.94
C LYS A 255 -9.34 14.72 -3.43
N ILE A 256 -8.50 13.80 -2.92
CA ILE A 256 -8.10 13.75 -1.50
C ILE A 256 -7.35 15.01 -1.09
N ASN A 257 -6.36 15.46 -1.88
CA ASN A 257 -5.58 16.66 -1.57
C ASN A 257 -6.39 17.96 -1.74
N GLU A 258 -7.39 17.94 -2.62
CA GLU A 258 -8.36 19.01 -2.78
C GLU A 258 -9.43 19.01 -1.69
N ARG A 259 -9.46 17.99 -0.84
CA ARG A 259 -10.49 17.77 0.18
C ARG A 259 -11.91 17.61 -0.40
N SER A 260 -12.03 17.32 -1.69
CA SER A 260 -13.32 17.33 -2.40
C SER A 260 -14.23 16.16 -2.05
N PHE A 261 -13.66 15.06 -1.53
CA PHE A 261 -14.44 13.92 -1.02
C PHE A 261 -14.93 14.08 0.41
N PHE A 262 -14.34 14.99 1.19
CA PHE A 262 -14.60 15.05 2.62
C PHE A 262 -15.83 15.90 2.93
N LYS A 263 -16.70 15.35 3.77
CA LYS A 263 -17.88 16.02 4.31
C LYS A 263 -17.84 15.93 5.83
N GLY A 264 -18.35 16.95 6.51
CA GLY A 264 -18.42 16.98 7.97
C GLY A 264 -17.07 16.70 8.65
N GLY A 265 -17.04 15.71 9.54
CA GLY A 265 -15.85 15.29 10.28
C GLY A 265 -14.83 14.45 9.50
N MET A 266 -15.11 14.08 8.24
CA MET A 266 -14.25 13.19 7.46
C MET A 266 -12.81 13.73 7.32
N GLU A 267 -12.63 15.01 6.98
CA GLU A 267 -11.29 15.58 6.79
C GLU A 267 -10.45 15.50 8.07
N LYS A 268 -11.07 15.77 9.23
CA LYS A 268 -10.40 15.71 10.52
C LYS A 268 -9.99 14.28 10.88
N GLU A 269 -10.84 13.30 10.59
CA GLU A 269 -10.51 11.90 10.84
C GLU A 269 -9.46 11.37 9.86
N TRP A 270 -9.54 11.78 8.60
CA TRP A 270 -8.54 11.51 7.58
C TRP A 270 -7.17 12.04 7.99
N TYR A 271 -7.06 13.31 8.37
CA TYR A 271 -5.81 13.91 8.84
C TYR A 271 -5.19 13.05 9.95
N LYS A 272 -5.97 12.76 10.99
CA LYS A 272 -5.50 12.00 12.15
C LYS A 272 -5.11 10.55 11.86
N THR A 273 -5.67 9.95 10.82
CA THR A 273 -5.49 8.53 10.50
C THR A 273 -4.39 8.32 9.46
N VAL A 274 -4.33 9.20 8.47
CA VAL A 274 -3.49 9.06 7.28
C VAL A 274 -2.29 9.99 7.31
N GLU A 275 -2.52 11.26 7.62
CA GLU A 275 -1.52 12.33 7.40
C GLU A 275 -0.68 12.59 8.64
N GLU A 276 -1.29 12.58 9.83
CA GLU A 276 -0.67 12.86 11.12
C GLU A 276 0.59 12.00 11.38
N PRO A 277 0.63 10.69 11.09
CA PRO A 277 1.84 9.89 11.28
C PRO A 277 3.06 10.45 10.52
N LEU A 278 2.86 10.95 9.29
CA LEU A 278 3.90 11.57 8.47
C LEU A 278 4.14 13.04 8.88
N MET A 279 3.06 13.76 9.16
CA MET A 279 3.07 15.17 9.58
C MET A 279 3.54 15.39 11.02
N ALA A 280 3.81 14.33 11.80
CA ALA A 280 4.37 14.44 13.14
C ALA A 280 5.81 15.00 13.14
N SER A 281 6.52 14.92 12.01
CA SER A 281 7.85 15.51 11.86
C SER A 281 7.78 17.03 11.64
N LYS A 282 8.61 17.78 12.38
CA LYS A 282 8.73 19.24 12.23
C LYS A 282 9.12 19.64 10.80
N ILE A 283 10.01 18.86 10.17
CA ILE A 283 10.45 19.13 8.79
C ILE A 283 9.27 19.02 7.82
N MET A 284 8.41 18.01 8.02
CA MET A 284 7.21 17.85 7.21
C MET A 284 6.25 19.02 7.42
N GLN A 285 6.08 19.49 8.66
CA GLN A 285 5.25 20.66 8.98
C GLN A 285 5.81 21.96 8.40
N GLU A 286 7.13 22.14 8.34
CA GLU A 286 7.76 23.31 7.73
C GLU A 286 7.56 23.35 6.21
N ARG A 287 7.44 22.19 5.56
CA ARG A 287 7.29 22.07 4.09
C ARG A 287 5.84 22.03 3.62
N TYR A 288 4.97 21.36 4.39
CA TYR A 288 3.62 20.98 3.97
C TYR A 288 2.55 21.48 4.93
N LYS A 289 1.42 21.92 4.40
CA LYS A 289 0.18 22.07 5.17
C LYS A 289 -0.39 20.70 5.53
N HIS A 290 -0.37 19.80 4.56
CA HIS A 290 -0.68 18.39 4.74
C HIS A 290 -0.07 17.57 3.60
N CYS A 291 0.23 16.32 3.88
CA CYS A 291 0.63 15.35 2.88
C CYS A 291 0.25 13.93 3.34
N GLY A 292 0.02 13.05 2.37
CA GLY A 292 -0.21 11.65 2.60
C GLY A 292 0.57 10.82 1.59
N ARG A 293 1.01 9.64 2.02
CA ARG A 293 1.85 8.76 1.23
C ARG A 293 1.51 7.31 1.58
N LEU A 294 1.33 6.51 0.54
CA LEU A 294 1.28 5.07 0.61
C LEU A 294 2.40 4.51 -0.25
N VAL A 295 3.17 3.60 0.34
CA VAL A 295 4.14 2.75 -0.38
C VAL A 295 3.77 1.32 -0.08
N TYR A 296 3.80 0.48 -1.11
CA TYR A 296 3.55 -0.94 -0.97
C TYR A 296 4.49 -1.73 -1.87
N SER A 297 4.88 -2.92 -1.41
CA SER A 297 5.80 -3.77 -2.16
C SER A 297 5.48 -5.24 -1.93
N THR A 298 5.68 -6.03 -2.99
CA THR A 298 5.68 -7.49 -3.00
C THR A 298 7.10 -7.99 -3.32
N VAL A 299 7.27 -9.23 -3.79
CA VAL A 299 8.59 -9.76 -4.17
C VAL A 299 9.12 -9.23 -5.51
N ASN A 300 8.25 -8.74 -6.40
CA ASN A 300 8.61 -8.26 -7.73
C ASN A 300 7.89 -6.97 -8.14
N THR A 301 7.18 -6.32 -7.23
CA THR A 301 6.52 -5.04 -7.47
C THR A 301 6.81 -4.01 -6.36
N VAL A 302 6.85 -2.75 -6.76
CA VAL A 302 6.91 -1.58 -5.86
C VAL A 302 5.90 -0.56 -6.37
N VAL A 303 5.08 -0.03 -5.49
CA VAL A 303 4.12 1.04 -5.81
C VAL A 303 4.25 2.19 -4.85
N ILE A 304 4.03 3.40 -5.35
CA ILE A 304 3.96 4.62 -4.55
C ILE A 304 2.76 5.45 -5.01
N SER A 305 2.04 5.99 -4.04
CA SER A 305 1.02 7.00 -4.29
C SER A 305 1.07 8.03 -3.19
N MET A 306 1.12 9.30 -3.55
CA MET A 306 1.24 10.39 -2.60
C MET A 306 0.62 11.67 -3.12
N TYR A 307 0.27 12.53 -2.18
CA TYR A 307 -0.20 13.89 -2.44
C TYR A 307 0.35 14.83 -1.38
N ALA A 308 0.48 16.10 -1.75
CA ALA A 308 0.91 17.13 -0.84
C ALA A 308 0.30 18.49 -1.18
N THR A 309 -0.04 19.26 -0.16
CA THR A 309 -0.25 20.69 -0.25
C THR A 309 0.89 21.38 0.51
N PHE A 310 1.69 22.14 -0.22
CA PHE A 310 2.83 22.89 0.31
C PHE A 310 2.37 24.10 1.13
N GLN A 311 3.26 24.65 1.97
CA GLN A 311 2.97 25.86 2.75
C GLN A 311 2.56 27.07 1.89
N ASN A 312 3.13 27.18 0.69
CA ASN A 312 2.77 28.22 -0.28
C ASN A 312 1.44 27.96 -1.02
N GLY A 313 0.74 26.86 -0.74
CA GLY A 313 -0.53 26.49 -1.37
C GLY A 313 -0.41 25.71 -2.68
N LYS A 314 0.81 25.51 -3.21
CA LYS A 314 1.04 24.58 -4.33
C LYS A 314 0.54 23.20 -3.95
N LYS A 315 -0.07 22.47 -4.89
CA LYS A 315 -0.45 21.07 -4.70
C LYS A 315 0.23 20.20 -5.74
N ALA A 316 0.66 19.01 -5.33
CA ALA A 316 1.29 18.02 -6.20
C ALA A 316 0.87 16.61 -5.80
N HIS A 317 0.82 15.72 -6.80
CA HIS A 317 0.27 14.38 -6.69
C HIS A 317 1.07 13.45 -7.60
N LEU A 318 1.38 12.27 -7.11
CA LEU A 318 2.13 11.25 -7.81
C LEU A 318 1.49 9.90 -7.54
N THR A 319 1.30 9.11 -8.59
CA THR A 319 1.10 7.67 -8.47
C THR A 319 1.99 6.97 -9.47
N ALA A 320 2.69 5.92 -9.03
CA ALA A 320 3.52 5.10 -9.88
C ALA A 320 3.52 3.64 -9.44
N THR A 321 3.56 2.73 -10.40
CA THR A 321 3.78 1.30 -10.20
C THR A 321 5.02 0.86 -10.97
N PHE A 322 5.79 -0.04 -10.37
CA PHE A 322 6.96 -0.69 -10.94
C PHE A 322 6.78 -2.20 -10.79
N GLU A 323 6.79 -2.93 -11.89
CA GLU A 323 6.40 -4.35 -11.96
C GLU A 323 7.41 -5.19 -12.75
N ASP A 324 7.27 -6.52 -12.66
CA ASP A 324 8.20 -7.49 -13.26
C ASP A 324 9.68 -7.22 -12.90
N LEU A 325 9.90 -6.80 -11.65
CA LEU A 325 11.21 -6.46 -11.15
C LEU A 325 12.04 -7.72 -10.92
N THR A 326 13.28 -7.70 -11.39
CA THR A 326 14.31 -8.62 -10.90
C THR A 326 14.60 -8.33 -9.42
N GLU A 327 15.24 -9.27 -8.73
CA GLU A 327 15.56 -9.11 -7.30
C GLU A 327 16.41 -7.85 -7.03
N THR A 328 17.39 -7.56 -7.89
CA THR A 328 18.23 -6.35 -7.74
C THR A 328 17.43 -5.07 -8.03
N GLU A 329 16.64 -5.06 -9.11
CA GLU A 329 15.76 -3.91 -9.40
C GLU A 329 14.77 -3.65 -8.26
N HIS A 330 14.18 -4.70 -7.71
CA HIS A 330 13.27 -4.62 -6.57
C HIS A 330 13.94 -3.99 -5.35
N ILE A 331 15.11 -4.50 -4.96
CA ILE A 331 15.88 -3.99 -3.81
C ILE A 331 16.20 -2.51 -3.98
N ASP A 332 16.75 -2.13 -5.12
CA ASP A 332 17.20 -0.75 -5.38
C ASP A 332 16.03 0.23 -5.41
N LEU A 333 14.94 -0.12 -6.10
CA LEU A 333 13.74 0.72 -6.18
C LEU A 333 13.03 0.81 -4.83
N ALA A 334 12.86 -0.31 -4.12
CA ALA A 334 12.11 -0.34 -2.88
C ALA A 334 12.80 0.46 -1.77
N LEU A 335 14.13 0.40 -1.66
CA LEU A 335 14.88 1.21 -0.69
C LEU A 335 14.80 2.71 -0.96
N SER A 336 14.69 3.10 -2.23
CA SER A 336 14.79 4.49 -2.68
C SER A 336 13.43 5.11 -3.07
N ILE A 337 12.33 4.37 -2.92
CA ILE A 337 11.01 4.77 -3.44
C ILE A 337 10.46 6.04 -2.79
N ASN A 338 10.75 6.23 -1.50
CA ASN A 338 10.36 7.44 -0.77
C ASN A 338 11.13 8.66 -1.27
N ASP A 339 12.45 8.52 -1.44
CA ASP A 339 13.31 9.58 -1.95
C ASP A 339 12.92 9.96 -3.37
N PHE A 340 12.57 8.98 -4.22
CA PHE A 340 12.01 9.20 -5.54
C PHE A 340 10.73 10.03 -5.49
N GLY A 341 9.76 9.61 -4.68
CA GLY A 341 8.47 10.29 -4.57
C GLY A 341 8.60 11.73 -4.08
N PHE A 342 9.28 11.95 -2.95
CA PHE A 342 9.48 13.29 -2.43
C PHE A 342 10.38 14.16 -3.33
N SER A 343 11.36 13.58 -4.04
CA SER A 343 12.15 14.34 -5.03
C SER A 343 11.28 14.85 -6.17
N LEU A 344 10.30 14.07 -6.64
CA LEU A 344 9.36 14.53 -7.67
C LEU A 344 8.46 15.66 -7.16
N LEU A 345 8.09 15.66 -5.88
CA LEU A 345 7.28 16.74 -5.31
C LEU A 345 8.11 18.01 -5.04
N GLU A 346 9.31 17.87 -4.47
CA GLU A 346 10.08 18.97 -3.88
C GLU A 346 11.21 19.52 -4.76
N ASN A 347 11.76 18.72 -5.69
CA ASN A 347 12.95 19.09 -6.46
C ASN A 347 12.58 19.36 -7.94
N PRO A 348 12.48 20.64 -8.35
CA PRO A 348 12.12 21.01 -9.72
C PRO A 348 13.13 20.53 -10.77
N GLU A 349 14.41 20.43 -10.42
CA GLU A 349 15.45 19.95 -11.33
C GLU A 349 15.29 18.45 -11.58
N TYR A 350 15.06 17.67 -10.52
CA TYR A 350 14.82 16.23 -10.66
C TYR A 350 13.52 15.93 -11.40
N LEU A 351 12.44 16.66 -11.09
CA LEU A 351 11.19 16.57 -11.83
C LEU A 351 11.41 16.81 -13.33
N LYS A 352 12.19 17.84 -13.69
CA LYS A 352 12.56 18.11 -15.08
C LYS A 352 13.36 16.95 -15.70
N LYS A 353 14.34 16.38 -14.99
CA LYS A 353 15.09 15.21 -15.48
C LYS A 353 14.18 14.00 -15.75
N VAL A 354 13.20 13.73 -14.89
CA VAL A 354 12.24 12.64 -15.09
C VAL A 354 11.34 12.95 -16.30
N GLN A 355 10.86 14.18 -16.44
CA GLN A 355 10.05 14.61 -17.59
C GLN A 355 10.82 14.47 -18.91
N ASP A 356 12.06 14.98 -18.96
CA ASP A 356 12.95 14.87 -20.11
C ASP A 356 13.23 13.40 -20.46
N LYS A 357 13.41 12.55 -19.43
CA LYS A 357 13.61 11.11 -19.64
C LYS A 357 12.39 10.44 -20.26
N VAL A 358 11.20 10.71 -19.73
CA VAL A 358 9.94 10.17 -20.28
C VAL A 358 9.72 10.64 -21.72
N ASN A 359 10.01 11.91 -22.03
CA ASN A 359 9.93 12.44 -23.39
C ASN A 359 10.91 11.75 -24.33
N LEU A 360 12.15 11.52 -23.89
CA LEU A 360 13.15 10.80 -24.67
C LEU A 360 12.72 9.36 -24.97
N ILE A 361 12.15 8.66 -23.99
CA ILE A 361 11.63 7.29 -24.19
C ILE A 361 10.50 7.31 -25.23
N ARG A 362 9.61 8.31 -25.17
CA ARG A 362 8.52 8.48 -26.14
C ARG A 362 9.03 8.68 -27.57
N MET A 363 10.13 9.42 -27.75
CA MET A 363 10.73 9.65 -29.08
C MET A 363 11.44 8.43 -29.68
N LYS A 364 11.85 7.47 -28.83
CA LYS A 364 12.54 6.24 -29.27
C LYS A 364 11.58 5.11 -29.68
N LYS A 365 10.28 5.24 -29.37
CA LYS A 365 9.20 4.34 -29.84
C LYS A 365 8.61 4.89 -31.11
#